data_AF-A0A5C6RLJ5-F1
#
_entry.id   AF-A0A5C6RLJ5-F1
#
_cell.length_a   1.000
_cell.length_b   1.000
_cell.length_c   1.000
_cell.angle_alpha   90.00
_cell.angle_beta   90.00
_cell.angle_gamma   90.00
#
_symmetry.space_group_name_H-M   'P 1'
#
loop_
_entity.id
_entity.type
_entity.pdbx_description
1 polymer ?
#
loop_
_entity_poly.entity_id
_entity_poly.type
_entity_poly.pdbx_seq_one_letter_code
_entity_poly.pdbx_strand_id
1 'polypeptide(L)'
;CTASDELNVFVDRRGNVFLPNVFSPNGDGANDVFFVNASPRVLQVDALQVFSRWGEPVFEAFNFPPNDPQFGWDGTYRGQPLNSAVFIVQVTVSYIDGAAETFSQEVILMK
;
A
#
# COMPACT_ATOMS: atom_id res chain seq x y z
N CYS A 1 -18.06 34.72 -0.48
CA CYS A 1 -17.65 33.51 0.25
C CYS A 1 -16.30 33.08 -0.31
N THR A 2 -15.29 32.94 0.55
CA THR A 2 -13.95 32.53 0.15
C THR A 2 -13.78 31.11 0.67
N ALA A 3 -13.74 30.13 -0.24
CA ALA A 3 -13.39 28.77 0.12
C ALA A 3 -11.86 28.70 0.15
N SER A 4 -11.30 28.51 1.34
CA SER A 4 -9.89 28.21 1.50
C SER A 4 -9.72 26.70 1.43
N ASP A 5 -8.83 26.25 0.56
CA ASP A 5 -8.41 24.85 0.45
C ASP A 5 -6.93 24.77 0.86
N GLU A 6 -6.55 23.80 1.69
CA GLU A 6 -5.20 23.62 2.19
C GLU A 6 -4.47 22.57 1.35
N LEU A 7 -3.67 23.04 0.38
CA LEU A 7 -2.79 22.16 -0.39
C LEU A 7 -1.53 21.85 0.43
N ASN A 8 -1.52 20.70 1.10
CA ASN A 8 -0.30 20.18 1.74
C ASN A 8 0.71 19.73 0.67
N VAL A 9 1.79 20.49 0.51
CA VAL A 9 2.91 20.15 -0.39
C VAL A 9 3.81 19.13 0.33
N PHE A 10 3.62 17.84 0.02
CA PHE A 10 4.52 16.78 0.46
C PHE A 10 5.84 16.89 -0.31
N VAL A 11 6.97 16.95 0.40
CA VAL A 11 8.30 16.78 -0.20
C VAL A 11 8.35 15.38 -0.80
N ASP A 12 8.42 15.30 -2.13
CA ASP A 12 8.26 14.04 -2.86
C ASP A 12 9.50 13.14 -2.72
N ARG A 13 9.51 12.32 -1.68
CA ARG A 13 10.40 11.15 -1.54
C ARG A 13 9.80 9.89 -2.19
N ARG A 14 8.65 10.01 -2.88
CA ARG A 14 7.91 8.88 -3.53
C ARG A 14 8.71 8.22 -4.65
N GLY A 15 9.81 8.84 -5.11
CA GLY A 15 10.75 8.18 -6.02
C GLY A 15 11.37 6.88 -5.48
N ASN A 16 11.29 6.63 -4.17
CA ASN A 16 11.82 5.41 -3.56
C ASN A 16 10.79 4.35 -3.20
N VAL A 17 9.48 4.66 -3.19
CA VAL A 17 8.42 3.70 -2.86
C VAL A 17 7.30 3.83 -3.88
N PHE A 18 7.02 2.74 -4.58
CA PHE A 18 5.96 2.63 -5.55
C PHE A 18 4.90 1.65 -5.04
N LEU A 19 3.67 2.15 -4.95
CA LEU A 19 2.51 1.35 -4.59
C LEU A 19 1.51 1.42 -5.75
N PRO A 20 0.97 0.29 -6.23
CA PRO A 20 -0.02 0.31 -7.28
C PRO A 20 -1.33 0.94 -6.77
N ASN A 21 -2.06 1.62 -7.65
CA ASN A 21 -3.35 2.24 -7.32
C ASN A 21 -4.55 1.33 -7.65
N VAL A 22 -4.33 0.29 -8.46
CA VAL A 22 -5.33 -0.70 -8.85
C VAL A 22 -4.69 -2.06 -9.00
N PHE A 23 -5.39 -3.11 -8.59
CA PHE A 23 -4.98 -4.49 -8.80
C PHE A 23 -6.20 -5.40 -9.00
N SER A 24 -6.01 -6.51 -9.70
CA SER A 24 -7.06 -7.44 -10.13
C SER A 24 -6.63 -8.88 -9.88
N PRO A 25 -6.96 -9.48 -8.72
CA PRO A 25 -6.65 -10.89 -8.40
C PRO A 25 -7.57 -11.83 -9.19
N ASN A 26 -7.39 -11.88 -10.51
CA ASN A 26 -8.16 -12.73 -11.43
C ASN A 26 -7.37 -13.99 -11.87
N GLY A 27 -6.10 -14.09 -11.47
CA GLY A 27 -5.22 -15.22 -11.77
C GLY A 27 -4.61 -15.18 -13.18
N ASP A 28 -4.59 -14.01 -13.84
CA ASP A 28 -3.98 -13.85 -15.16
C ASP A 28 -2.46 -13.61 -15.12
N GLY A 29 -1.88 -13.48 -13.91
CA GLY A 29 -0.46 -13.24 -13.66
C GLY A 29 -0.08 -11.76 -13.65
N ALA A 30 -1.02 -10.84 -13.93
CA ALA A 30 -0.79 -9.41 -14.01
C ALA A 30 -1.59 -8.64 -12.94
N ASN A 31 -0.88 -7.93 -12.05
CA ASN A 31 -1.48 -7.18 -10.95
C ASN A 31 -2.42 -8.02 -10.06
N ASP A 32 -2.11 -9.30 -9.86
CA ASP A 32 -2.90 -10.17 -8.99
C ASP A 32 -2.68 -9.87 -7.49
N VAL A 33 -1.54 -9.29 -7.15
CA VAL A 33 -1.13 -9.05 -5.77
C VAL A 33 -0.72 -7.59 -5.61
N PHE A 34 -1.28 -6.94 -4.60
CA PHE A 34 -0.82 -5.63 -4.12
C PHE A 34 0.41 -5.82 -3.23
N PHE A 35 1.58 -5.35 -3.65
CA PHE A 35 2.79 -5.41 -2.83
C PHE A 35 3.60 -4.12 -2.89
N VAL A 36 4.43 -3.90 -1.87
CA VAL A 36 5.27 -2.71 -1.76
C VAL A 36 6.46 -2.85 -2.69
N ASN A 37 6.52 -2.03 -3.74
CA ASN A 37 7.73 -1.88 -4.54
C ASN A 37 8.55 -0.72 -4.00
N ALA A 38 9.85 -0.88 -3.90
CA ALA A 38 10.73 0.17 -3.42
C ALA A 38 12.11 0.13 -4.07
N SER A 39 12.73 1.29 -4.14
CA SER A 39 14.14 1.48 -4.48
C SER A 39 15.04 0.77 -3.45
N PRO A 40 16.27 0.34 -3.83
CA PRO A 40 17.25 -0.23 -2.90
C PRO A 40 17.65 0.65 -1.71
N ARG A 41 17.20 1.92 -1.68
CA ARG A 41 17.38 2.82 -0.53
C ARG A 41 16.46 2.48 0.65
N VAL A 42 15.35 1.79 0.38
CA VAL A 42 14.47 1.26 1.42
C VAL A 42 15.07 -0.04 1.94
N LEU A 43 15.35 -0.07 3.23
CA LEU A 43 15.94 -1.21 3.91
C LEU A 43 14.88 -2.26 4.21
N GLN A 44 13.72 -1.82 4.73
CA GLN A 44 12.67 -2.71 5.19
C GLN A 44 11.29 -2.02 5.13
N VAL A 45 10.24 -2.81 4.97
CA VAL A 45 8.87 -2.40 5.25
C VAL A 45 8.53 -2.79 6.68
N ASP A 46 8.37 -1.78 7.54
CA ASP A 46 8.07 -1.98 8.96
C ASP A 46 6.61 -2.39 9.15
N ALA A 47 5.71 -1.80 8.38
CA ALA A 47 4.29 -2.13 8.39
C ALA A 47 3.65 -1.92 7.02
N LEU A 48 2.79 -2.83 6.60
CA LEU A 48 1.84 -2.69 5.50
C LEU A 48 0.48 -3.01 6.07
N GLN A 49 -0.43 -2.04 6.08
CA GLN A 49 -1.77 -2.17 6.61
C GLN A 49 -2.77 -1.75 5.55
N VAL A 50 -3.78 -2.56 5.32
CA VAL A 50 -4.87 -2.27 4.39
C VAL A 50 -6.17 -2.21 5.20
N PHE A 51 -6.92 -1.14 5.01
CA PHE A 51 -8.17 -0.88 5.68
C PHE A 51 -9.30 -0.81 4.66
N SER A 52 -10.48 -1.30 5.05
CA SER A 52 -11.70 -1.01 4.32
C SER A 52 -12.05 0.48 4.42
N ARG A 53 -12.95 0.95 3.55
CA ARG A 53 -13.50 2.31 3.63
C ARG A 53 -14.10 2.67 4.99
N TRP A 54 -14.46 1.67 5.80
CA TRP A 54 -15.03 1.84 7.13
C TRP A 54 -13.98 1.82 8.25
N GLY A 55 -12.70 1.73 7.91
CA GLY A 55 -11.59 1.67 8.87
C GLY A 55 -11.33 0.28 9.46
N GLU A 56 -11.98 -0.78 8.95
CA GLU A 56 -11.71 -2.14 9.39
C GLU A 56 -10.40 -2.64 8.76
N PRO A 57 -9.43 -3.14 9.54
CA PRO A 57 -8.22 -3.73 8.98
C PRO A 57 -8.55 -5.04 8.25
N VAL A 58 -8.19 -5.10 6.97
CA VAL A 58 -8.40 -6.28 6.10
C VAL A 58 -7.10 -7.02 5.80
N PHE A 59 -5.95 -6.37 5.94
CA PHE A 59 -4.66 -7.02 5.78
C PHE A 59 -3.58 -6.29 6.58
N GLU A 60 -2.68 -7.04 7.20
CA GLU A 60 -1.54 -6.50 7.92
C GLU A 60 -0.31 -7.40 7.72
N ALA A 61 0.83 -6.78 7.41
CA ALA A 61 2.13 -7.43 7.35
C ALA A 61 3.18 -6.51 7.99
N PHE A 62 4.18 -7.09 8.65
CA PHE A 62 5.17 -6.34 9.41
C PHE A 62 6.57 -6.90 9.20
N ASN A 63 7.58 -6.01 9.24
CA ASN A 63 9.01 -6.35 9.22
C ASN A 63 9.43 -7.29 8.09
N PHE A 64 9.20 -6.88 6.84
CA PHE A 64 9.51 -7.70 5.66
C PHE A 64 10.31 -6.92 4.62
N PRO A 65 11.07 -7.60 3.74
CA PRO A 65 11.80 -6.93 2.67
C PRO A 65 10.84 -6.33 1.62
N PRO A 66 11.12 -5.12 1.09
CA PRO A 66 10.34 -4.59 -0.03
C PRO A 66 10.59 -5.40 -1.32
N ASN A 67 9.74 -5.20 -2.33
CA ASN A 67 9.78 -5.87 -3.64
C ASN A 67 9.52 -7.38 -3.61
N ASP A 68 8.92 -7.90 -2.53
CA ASP A 68 8.56 -9.30 -2.41
C ASP A 68 7.02 -9.46 -2.44
N PRO A 69 6.45 -10.05 -3.51
CA PRO A 69 5.02 -10.30 -3.61
C PRO A 69 4.46 -11.25 -2.53
N GLN A 70 5.30 -12.05 -1.87
CA GLN A 70 4.86 -12.99 -0.83
C GLN A 70 4.28 -12.28 0.40
N PHE A 71 4.67 -11.03 0.63
CA PHE A 71 4.15 -10.18 1.70
C PHE A 71 3.06 -9.21 1.22
N GLY A 72 2.63 -9.37 -0.03
CA GLY A 72 1.54 -8.60 -0.61
C GLY A 72 0.15 -9.10 -0.23
N TRP A 73 -0.84 -8.29 -0.56
CA TRP A 73 -2.25 -8.57 -0.37
C TRP A 73 -2.89 -8.98 -1.70
N ASP A 74 -3.53 -10.15 -1.71
CA ASP A 74 -4.18 -10.75 -2.88
C ASP A 74 -5.68 -10.42 -2.98
N GLY A 75 -6.17 -9.46 -2.19
CA GLY A 75 -7.59 -9.12 -2.16
C GLY A 75 -8.44 -10.06 -1.31
N THR A 76 -7.84 -10.96 -0.53
CA THR A 76 -8.58 -11.83 0.41
C THR A 76 -8.67 -11.24 1.82
N TYR A 77 -9.76 -11.55 2.51
CA TYR A 77 -9.95 -11.26 3.92
C TYR A 77 -10.63 -12.44 4.61
N ARG A 78 -10.06 -12.93 5.70
CA ARG A 78 -10.56 -14.10 6.46
C ARG A 78 -10.80 -15.34 5.58
N GLY A 79 -9.94 -15.55 4.58
CA GLY A 79 -10.04 -16.67 3.64
C GLY A 79 -11.11 -16.52 2.56
N GLN A 80 -11.80 -15.37 2.49
CA GLN A 80 -12.76 -15.07 1.42
C GLN A 80 -12.25 -13.94 0.53
N PRO A 81 -12.42 -14.04 -0.80
CA PRO A 81 -11.97 -12.99 -1.70
C PRO A 81 -12.95 -11.82 -1.67
N LEU A 82 -12.46 -10.61 -1.44
CA LEU A 82 -13.28 -9.40 -1.31
C LEU A 82 -13.88 -8.96 -2.66
N ASN A 83 -14.94 -8.16 -2.60
CA ASN A 83 -15.57 -7.58 -3.78
C ASN A 83 -14.81 -6.32 -4.24
N SER A 84 -15.05 -5.91 -5.49
CA SER A 84 -14.49 -4.68 -6.03
C SER A 84 -14.87 -3.47 -5.17
N ALA A 85 -13.86 -2.83 -4.59
CA ALA A 85 -14.03 -1.72 -3.66
C ALA A 85 -12.72 -0.91 -3.54
N VAL A 86 -12.83 0.26 -2.91
CA VAL A 86 -11.68 1.10 -2.56
C VAL A 86 -11.25 0.79 -1.13
N PHE A 87 -9.95 0.62 -0.97
CA PHE A 87 -9.27 0.37 0.30
C PHE A 87 -8.23 1.44 0.56
N ILE A 88 -7.95 1.67 1.84
CA ILE A 88 -6.91 2.61 2.27
C ILE A 88 -5.70 1.78 2.65
N VAL A 89 -4.56 2.03 2.01
CA VAL A 89 -3.29 1.40 2.33
C VAL A 89 -2.43 2.37 3.10
N GLN A 90 -1.85 1.91 4.20
CA GLN A 90 -0.82 2.61 4.95
C GLN A 90 0.43 1.73 4.99
N VAL A 91 1.56 2.29 4.57
CA VAL A 91 2.86 1.61 4.53
C VAL A 91 3.87 2.42 5.30
N THR A 92 4.56 1.82 6.25
CA THR A 92 5.70 2.41 6.95
C THR A 92 6.96 1.70 6.49
N VAL A 93 7.94 2.45 6.02
CA VAL A 93 9.23 1.93 5.56
C VAL A 93 10.37 2.59 6.32
N SER A 94 11.43 1.82 6.52
CA SER A 94 12.70 2.30 7.04
C SER A 94 13.76 2.32 5.94
N TYR A 95 14.53 3.40 5.89
CA TYR A 95 15.59 3.61 4.91
C TYR A 95 16.96 3.24 5.51
N ILE A 96 17.94 3.02 4.62
CA ILE A 96 19.33 2.71 5.00
C ILE A 96 20.01 3.81 5.84
N ASP A 97 19.52 5.04 5.79
CA ASP A 97 20.03 6.18 6.57
C ASP A 97 19.40 6.27 7.97
N GLY A 98 18.52 5.34 8.32
CA GLY A 98 17.79 5.30 9.59
C GLY A 98 16.55 6.18 9.63
N ALA A 99 16.21 6.88 8.54
CA ALA A 99 14.92 7.56 8.45
C ALA A 99 13.78 6.54 8.30
N ALA A 100 12.60 6.88 8.81
CA ALA A 100 11.38 6.13 8.57
C ALA A 100 10.31 7.07 8.00
N GLU A 101 9.53 6.56 7.05
CA GLU A 101 8.42 7.28 6.45
C GLU A 101 7.18 6.41 6.36
N THR A 102 6.04 7.08 6.49
CA THR A 102 4.73 6.48 6.29
C THR A 102 4.08 7.06 5.06
N PHE A 103 3.64 6.18 4.17
CA PHE A 103 2.88 6.47 2.96
C PHE A 103 1.45 6.01 3.16
N SER A 104 0.49 6.85 2.80
CA SER A 104 -0.92 6.50 2.77
C SER A 104 -1.48 6.76 1.39
N GLN A 105 -2.19 5.78 0.83
CA GLN A 105 -2.83 5.90 -0.48
C GLN A 105 -4.12 5.07 -0.56
N GLU A 106 -4.93 5.36 -1.57
CA GLU A 106 -6.08 4.54 -1.92
C GLU A 106 -5.69 3.48 -2.95
N VAL A 107 -6.24 2.28 -2.81
CA VAL A 107 -6.12 1.20 -3.79
C VAL A 107 -7.49 0.69 -4.19
N ILE A 108 -7.67 0.45 -5.48
CA ILE A 108 -8.89 -0.13 -6.05
C ILE A 108 -8.66 -1.63 -6.25
N LEU A 109 -9.47 -2.45 -5.59
CA LEU A 109 -9.60 -3.87 -5.91
C LEU A 109 -10.63 -4.02 -7.04
N MET A 110 -10.26 -4.69 -8.13
CA MET A 110 -11.17 -5.05 -9.22
C MET A 110 -11.26 -6.57 -9.37
N LYS A 111 -12.45 -7.06 -9.73
CA LYS A 111 -12.75 -8.44 -10.11
C LYS A 111 -13.57 -8.45 -11.38
#